data_AF-A0A511YJI2-F1
#
_entry.id   AF-A0A511YJI2-F1
#
_cell.length_a   1.000
_cell.length_b   1.000
_cell.length_c   1.000
_cell.angle_alpha   90.00
_cell.angle_beta   90.00
_cell.angle_gamma   90.00
#
_symmetry.space_group_name_H-M   'P 1'
#
loop_
_entity.id
_entity.type
_entity.pdbx_description
1 polymer ?
#
loop_
_entity_poly.entity_id
_entity_poly.type
_entity_poly.pdbx_seq_one_letter_code
_entity_poly.pdbx_strand_id
1 'polypeptide(L)'
;MNTPLNTIIDWFKTGETPTEAQFKATFLAFYHKDYPIPKESIEGLKEILQSFASAKAFEEHLSDSEAHSEYLALLDAGNLSPAHIGSWKNKLGIGNVATVDSSGQPGNAYTKTEINAFVDLLKNTDKDLTAEIGNIKKILISNDLSLDELQEIVDFIKKSRDDFEALEAGLSEDKVKLLHDYDGLNHPKNQQEFNRQIHDKVILISETRTSAVVQVTESTRFPNTLETEHVIIQARDSVTGKKINIDDYATNQIIEVNLLGGVENPINILILKVKP
;
A
#
# COMPACT_ATOMS: atom_id res chain seq x y z
N MET A 1 97.13 -0.21 -78.24
CA MET A 1 96.24 -1.34 -78.58
C MET A 1 96.99 -2.60 -78.16
N ASN A 2 96.45 -3.38 -77.24
CA ASN A 2 97.14 -4.54 -76.67
C ASN A 2 97.03 -5.73 -77.62
N THR A 3 98.03 -6.61 -77.63
CA THR A 3 98.00 -7.83 -78.46
C THR A 3 96.94 -8.80 -77.91
N PRO A 4 95.98 -9.27 -78.73
CA PRO A 4 94.99 -10.26 -78.30
C PRO A 4 95.64 -11.57 -77.84
N LEU A 5 95.08 -12.20 -76.79
CA LEU A 5 95.63 -13.44 -76.20
C LEU A 5 95.73 -14.58 -77.22
N ASN A 6 94.75 -14.71 -78.12
CA ASN A 6 94.76 -15.72 -79.18
C ASN A 6 95.94 -15.50 -80.15
N THR A 7 96.25 -14.26 -80.50
CA THR A 7 97.42 -13.92 -81.33
C THR A 7 98.73 -14.34 -80.67
N ILE A 8 98.86 -14.12 -79.35
CA ILE A 8 100.05 -14.54 -78.58
C ILE A 8 100.17 -16.08 -78.57
N ILE A 9 99.05 -16.78 -78.35
CA ILE A 9 99.00 -18.24 -78.34
C ILE A 9 99.34 -18.82 -79.73
N ASP A 10 98.89 -18.18 -80.80
CA ASP A 10 99.14 -18.68 -82.15
C ASP A 10 100.61 -18.52 -82.56
N TRP A 11 101.28 -17.43 -82.22
CA TRP A 11 102.74 -17.30 -82.42
C TRP A 11 103.51 -18.44 -81.74
N PHE A 12 103.11 -18.82 -80.53
CA PHE A 12 103.71 -19.94 -79.82
C PHE A 12 103.48 -21.28 -80.54
N LYS A 13 102.28 -21.50 -81.11
CA LYS A 13 101.95 -22.74 -81.83
C LYS A 13 102.67 -22.87 -83.18
N THR A 14 102.77 -21.77 -83.93
CA THR A 14 103.32 -21.77 -85.29
C THR A 14 104.83 -21.55 -85.33
N GLY A 15 105.43 -21.12 -84.21
CA GLY A 15 106.85 -20.76 -84.14
C GLY A 15 107.15 -19.40 -84.76
N GLU A 16 106.15 -18.55 -84.95
CA GLU A 16 106.33 -17.19 -85.45
C GLU A 16 106.99 -16.30 -84.38
N THR A 17 107.93 -15.46 -84.83
CA THR A 17 108.64 -14.53 -83.94
C THR A 17 107.95 -13.17 -83.98
N PRO A 18 107.45 -12.63 -82.86
CA PRO A 18 106.85 -11.30 -82.84
C PRO A 18 107.89 -10.20 -83.07
N THR A 19 107.46 -9.09 -83.65
CA THR A 19 108.25 -7.85 -83.71
C THR A 19 108.48 -7.26 -82.31
N GLU A 20 109.47 -6.38 -82.14
CA GLU A 20 109.72 -5.69 -80.86
C GLU A 20 108.48 -4.97 -80.31
N ALA A 21 107.73 -4.28 -81.19
CA ALA A 21 106.50 -3.61 -80.81
C ALA A 21 105.42 -4.59 -80.34
N GLN A 22 105.27 -5.73 -81.02
CA GLN A 22 104.33 -6.80 -80.66
C GLN A 22 104.71 -7.50 -79.36
N PHE A 23 106.01 -7.73 -79.13
CA PHE A 23 106.54 -8.26 -77.90
C PHE A 23 106.25 -7.32 -76.72
N LYS A 24 106.57 -6.03 -76.87
CA LYS A 24 106.28 -5.01 -75.84
C LYS A 24 104.77 -4.90 -75.55
N ALA A 25 103.94 -4.90 -76.59
CA ALA A 25 102.48 -4.85 -76.45
C ALA A 25 101.90 -6.09 -75.75
N THR A 26 102.56 -7.24 -75.85
CA THR A 26 102.17 -8.48 -75.15
C THR A 26 102.32 -8.32 -73.63
N PHE A 27 103.48 -7.87 -73.15
CA PHE A 27 103.68 -7.69 -71.71
C PHE A 27 102.87 -6.53 -71.14
N LEU A 28 102.56 -5.51 -71.94
CA LEU A 28 101.64 -4.43 -71.56
C LEU A 28 100.16 -4.86 -71.53
N ALA A 29 99.82 -6.03 -72.07
CA ALA A 29 98.46 -6.58 -72.03
C ALA A 29 98.10 -7.21 -70.67
N PHE A 30 99.09 -7.54 -69.85
CA PHE A 30 98.91 -8.16 -68.54
C PHE A 30 99.17 -7.17 -67.40
N TYR A 31 98.45 -7.31 -66.30
CA TYR A 31 98.76 -6.57 -65.07
C TYR A 31 99.89 -7.28 -64.31
N HIS A 32 100.90 -6.54 -63.90
CA HIS A 32 101.95 -7.06 -63.00
C HIS A 32 101.41 -7.15 -61.57
N LYS A 33 101.88 -8.14 -60.80
CA LYS A 33 101.44 -8.33 -59.41
C LYS A 33 101.81 -7.18 -58.48
N ASP A 34 102.87 -6.46 -58.81
CA ASP A 34 103.36 -5.33 -58.01
C ASP A 34 102.67 -4.00 -58.36
N TYR A 35 101.79 -3.97 -59.36
CA TYR A 35 101.03 -2.77 -59.72
C TYR A 35 99.56 -2.88 -59.28
N PRO A 36 98.99 -1.80 -58.73
CA PRO A 36 97.58 -1.78 -58.40
C PRO A 36 96.73 -1.89 -59.67
N ILE A 37 95.66 -2.68 -59.60
CA ILE A 37 94.67 -2.77 -60.67
C ILE A 37 93.79 -1.51 -60.61
N PRO A 38 93.69 -0.70 -61.69
CA PRO A 38 92.79 0.44 -61.72
C PRO A 38 91.34 0.00 -61.61
N LYS A 39 90.55 0.66 -60.74
CA LYS A 39 89.13 0.32 -60.51
C LYS A 39 88.29 0.42 -61.79
N GLU A 40 88.67 1.32 -62.69
CA GLU A 40 88.06 1.60 -63.99
C GLU A 40 88.25 0.46 -64.98
N SER A 41 89.23 -0.42 -64.75
CA SER A 41 89.51 -1.58 -65.60
C SER A 41 88.76 -2.84 -65.19
N ILE A 42 88.00 -2.79 -64.08
CA ILE A 42 87.22 -3.93 -63.59
C ILE A 42 85.78 -3.80 -64.11
N GLU A 43 85.45 -4.61 -65.10
CA GLU A 43 84.09 -4.70 -65.64
C GLU A 43 83.09 -5.09 -64.55
N GLY A 44 81.94 -4.41 -64.48
CA GLY A 44 80.89 -4.69 -63.50
C GLY A 44 81.11 -4.09 -62.10
N LEU A 45 82.30 -3.53 -61.80
CA LEU A 45 82.60 -3.01 -60.46
C LEU A 45 81.68 -1.85 -60.08
N LYS A 46 81.39 -0.95 -61.02
CA LYS A 46 80.54 0.22 -60.78
C LYS A 46 79.10 -0.20 -60.51
N GLU A 47 78.59 -1.16 -61.27
CA GLU A 47 77.23 -1.70 -61.17
C GLU A 47 77.05 -2.41 -59.82
N ILE A 48 78.04 -3.20 -59.38
CA ILE A 48 78.02 -3.86 -58.08
C ILE A 48 78.02 -2.81 -56.96
N LEU A 49 78.88 -1.79 -57.02
CA LEU A 49 78.94 -0.75 -55.99
C LEU A 49 77.64 0.07 -55.90
N GLN A 50 76.90 0.22 -57.00
CA GLN A 50 75.58 0.86 -56.99
C GLN A 50 74.49 0.04 -56.30
N SER A 51 74.70 -1.26 -56.09
CA SER A 51 73.74 -2.10 -55.35
C SER A 51 73.86 -2.00 -53.83
N PHE A 52 74.91 -1.35 -53.32
CA PHE A 52 75.13 -1.15 -51.90
C PHE A 52 74.79 0.28 -51.48
N ALA A 53 74.25 0.43 -50.27
CA ALA A 53 74.16 1.73 -49.63
C ALA A 53 75.57 2.27 -49.35
N SER A 54 75.77 3.58 -49.51
CA SER A 54 77.00 4.22 -49.05
C SER A 54 77.13 4.13 -47.53
N ALA A 55 78.35 4.15 -46.99
CA ALA A 55 78.59 4.15 -45.55
C ALA A 55 77.81 5.29 -44.85
N LYS A 56 77.80 6.48 -45.47
CA LYS A 56 77.04 7.63 -44.98
C LYS A 56 75.53 7.36 -44.94
N ALA A 57 74.96 6.81 -46.01
CA ALA A 57 73.52 6.50 -46.07
C ALA A 57 73.13 5.44 -45.02
N PHE A 58 74.01 4.47 -44.76
CA PHE A 58 73.80 3.48 -43.71
C PHE A 58 73.84 4.10 -42.31
N GLU A 59 74.82 4.97 -42.03
CA GLU A 59 74.91 5.69 -40.75
C GLU A 59 73.71 6.61 -40.52
N GLU A 60 73.26 7.34 -41.55
CA GLU A 60 72.07 8.17 -41.49
C GLU A 60 70.82 7.33 -41.15
N HIS A 61 70.65 6.17 -41.79
CA HIS A 61 69.55 5.24 -41.52
C HIS A 61 69.54 4.70 -40.09
N LEU A 62 70.71 4.41 -39.49
CA LEU A 62 70.79 3.92 -38.10
C LEU A 62 70.34 4.96 -37.07
N SER A 63 70.48 6.25 -37.39
CA SER A 63 70.13 7.36 -36.50
C SER A 63 68.74 7.95 -36.76
N ASP A 64 68.10 7.59 -37.87
CA ASP A 64 66.79 8.08 -38.25
C ASP A 64 65.70 7.34 -37.48
N SER A 65 65.02 8.06 -36.58
CA SER A 65 63.90 7.51 -35.80
C SER A 65 62.73 7.07 -36.68
N GLU A 66 62.60 7.64 -37.88
CA GLU A 66 61.50 7.38 -38.81
C GLU A 66 61.85 6.36 -39.90
N ALA A 67 63.07 5.81 -39.90
CA ALA A 67 63.57 4.87 -40.92
C ALA A 67 62.66 3.65 -41.17
N HIS A 68 61.84 3.29 -40.19
CA HIS A 68 60.91 2.16 -40.24
C HIS A 68 59.48 2.52 -39.84
N SER A 69 59.10 3.80 -39.83
CA SER A 69 57.78 4.25 -39.33
C SER A 69 56.58 3.67 -40.09
N GLU A 70 56.77 3.18 -41.32
CA GLU A 70 55.72 2.49 -42.08
C GLU A 70 55.51 1.02 -41.67
N TYR A 71 56.51 0.38 -41.04
CA TYR A 71 56.54 -1.06 -40.80
C TYR A 71 56.63 -1.45 -39.32
N LEU A 72 57.28 -0.63 -38.51
CA LEU A 72 57.50 -0.84 -37.07
C LEU A 72 56.88 0.32 -36.29
N ALA A 73 56.43 0.04 -35.07
CA ALA A 73 56.00 1.11 -34.19
C ALA A 73 57.20 1.90 -33.68
N LEU A 74 57.07 3.23 -33.69
CA LEU A 74 58.00 4.12 -33.00
C LEU A 74 58.00 3.82 -31.50
N LEU A 75 59.05 4.24 -30.80
CA LEU A 75 59.18 4.03 -29.35
C LEU A 75 58.00 4.64 -28.57
N ASP A 76 57.48 5.77 -29.03
CA ASP A 76 56.31 6.46 -28.47
C ASP A 76 54.97 6.01 -29.09
N ALA A 77 55.02 5.10 -30.07
CA ALA A 77 53.89 4.62 -30.85
C ALA A 77 53.10 5.71 -31.60
N GLY A 78 53.70 6.89 -31.84
CA GLY A 78 53.04 8.02 -32.50
C GLY A 78 52.58 7.74 -33.93
N ASN A 79 53.20 6.76 -34.60
CA ASN A 79 52.87 6.33 -35.96
C ASN A 79 51.70 5.33 -36.04
N LEU A 80 51.08 4.94 -34.92
CA LEU A 80 49.99 3.97 -34.93
C LEU A 80 48.64 4.60 -35.30
N SER A 81 47.99 4.05 -36.32
CA SER A 81 46.59 4.37 -36.63
C SER A 81 45.62 3.72 -35.63
N PRO A 82 44.37 4.21 -35.54
CA PRO A 82 43.32 3.55 -34.74
C PRO A 82 43.12 2.07 -35.07
N ALA A 83 43.30 1.68 -36.34
CA ALA A 83 43.21 0.29 -36.77
C ALA A 83 44.36 -0.57 -36.24
N HIS A 84 45.59 -0.04 -36.23
CA HIS A 84 46.74 -0.70 -35.61
C HIS A 84 46.50 -0.93 -34.12
N ILE A 85 46.04 0.10 -33.41
CA ILE A 85 45.70 0.03 -31.99
C ILE A 85 44.64 -1.05 -31.72
N GLY A 86 43.58 -1.11 -32.54
CA GLY A 86 42.54 -2.12 -32.41
C GLY A 86 43.05 -3.56 -32.62
N SER A 87 43.87 -3.76 -33.66
CA SER A 87 44.50 -5.06 -33.94
C SER A 87 45.43 -5.51 -32.81
N TRP A 88 46.24 -4.59 -32.27
CA TRP A 88 47.12 -4.87 -31.15
C TRP A 88 46.35 -5.18 -29.86
N LYS A 89 45.30 -4.42 -29.55
CA LYS A 89 44.41 -4.73 -28.41
C LYS A 89 43.86 -6.15 -28.51
N ASN A 90 43.42 -6.56 -29.70
CA ASN A 90 42.93 -7.93 -29.94
C ASN A 90 44.04 -8.97 -29.75
N LYS A 91 45.19 -8.82 -30.42
CA LYS A 91 46.30 -9.79 -30.35
C LYS A 91 46.90 -9.94 -28.96
N LEU A 92 46.96 -8.85 -28.20
CA LEU A 92 47.46 -8.85 -26.81
C LEU A 92 46.39 -9.29 -25.80
N GLY A 93 45.17 -9.59 -26.23
CA GLY A 93 44.07 -9.98 -25.34
C GLY A 93 43.58 -8.84 -24.43
N ILE A 94 43.84 -7.58 -24.79
CA ILE A 94 43.43 -6.38 -24.05
C ILE A 94 41.97 -6.07 -24.40
N GLY A 95 41.04 -6.86 -23.87
CA GLY A 95 39.60 -6.71 -24.08
C GLY A 95 38.92 -5.85 -23.01
N ASN A 96 39.06 -6.25 -21.74
CA ASN A 96 38.37 -5.63 -20.60
C ASN A 96 39.38 -5.18 -19.55
N VAL A 97 40.18 -4.16 -19.86
CA VAL A 97 40.96 -3.49 -18.82
C VAL A 97 39.99 -2.57 -18.08
N ALA A 98 39.89 -2.73 -16.76
CA ALA A 98 39.29 -1.72 -15.90
C ALA A 98 40.16 -0.47 -16.00
N THR A 99 39.73 0.51 -16.79
CA THR A 99 40.38 1.81 -16.84
C THR A 99 39.85 2.61 -15.67
N VAL A 100 40.72 2.93 -14.72
CA VAL A 100 40.50 4.05 -13.79
C VAL A 100 40.79 5.34 -14.56
N ASP A 101 39.98 6.35 -14.34
CA ASP A 101 40.12 7.67 -14.95
C ASP A 101 41.58 8.14 -14.91
N SER A 102 42.21 8.25 -16.09
CA SER A 102 43.47 8.97 -16.22
C SER A 102 43.19 10.30 -16.92
N SER A 103 43.62 11.40 -16.30
CA SER A 103 43.70 12.72 -16.97
C SER A 103 42.41 13.16 -17.69
N GLY A 104 41.25 12.97 -17.06
CA GLY A 104 39.98 13.57 -17.50
C GLY A 104 39.22 12.80 -18.58
N GLN A 105 39.62 11.57 -18.92
CA GLN A 105 38.79 10.67 -19.72
C GLN A 105 38.07 9.66 -18.82
N PRO A 106 36.73 9.53 -18.93
CA PRO A 106 35.97 8.59 -18.11
C PRO A 106 36.36 7.15 -18.44
N GLY A 107 36.78 6.44 -17.41
CA GLY A 107 37.04 5.02 -17.41
C GLY A 107 35.75 4.21 -17.34
N ASN A 108 35.86 2.91 -17.62
CA ASN A 108 34.75 1.97 -17.51
C ASN A 108 34.59 1.36 -16.11
N ALA A 109 35.46 1.74 -15.16
CA ALA A 109 35.46 1.26 -13.79
C ALA A 109 35.39 2.42 -12.79
N TYR A 110 34.48 2.32 -11.82
CA TYR A 110 34.38 3.28 -10.73
C TYR A 110 35.66 3.32 -9.89
N THR A 111 36.06 4.52 -9.46
CA THR A 111 37.14 4.72 -8.49
C THR A 111 36.76 4.12 -7.14
N LYS A 112 37.77 3.80 -6.31
CA LYS A 112 37.51 3.36 -4.91
C LYS A 112 36.69 4.37 -4.13
N THR A 113 36.87 5.67 -4.38
CA THR A 113 36.12 6.75 -3.74
C THR A 113 34.64 6.69 -4.09
N GLU A 114 34.30 6.51 -5.37
CA GLU A 114 32.91 6.40 -5.82
C GLU A 114 32.25 5.14 -5.29
N ILE A 115 32.94 3.99 -5.32
CA ILE A 115 32.44 2.73 -4.73
C ILE A 115 32.14 2.93 -3.25
N ASN A 116 33.05 3.56 -2.50
CA ASN A 116 32.83 3.85 -1.08
C ASN A 116 31.62 4.76 -0.87
N ALA A 117 31.42 5.78 -1.72
CA ALA A 117 30.27 6.66 -1.64
C ALA A 117 28.94 5.91 -1.86
N PHE A 118 28.88 4.99 -2.83
CA PHE A 118 27.71 4.12 -3.04
C PHE A 118 27.46 3.20 -1.84
N VAL A 119 28.51 2.61 -1.30
CA VAL A 119 28.42 1.73 -0.11
C VAL A 119 27.94 2.51 1.10
N ASP A 120 28.40 3.74 1.30
CA ASP A 120 27.99 4.57 2.42
C ASP A 120 26.54 5.04 2.28
N LEU A 121 26.08 5.34 1.06
CA LEU A 121 24.66 5.60 0.79
C LEU A 121 23.79 4.40 1.18
N LEU A 122 24.18 3.19 0.75
CA LEU A 122 23.47 1.95 1.09
C LEU A 122 23.41 1.71 2.60
N LYS A 123 24.53 1.93 3.32
CA LYS A 123 24.57 1.79 4.80
C LYS A 123 23.63 2.78 5.48
N ASN A 124 23.56 4.02 5.00
CA ASN A 124 22.66 5.02 5.56
C ASN A 124 21.20 4.62 5.34
N THR A 125 20.84 4.17 4.13
CA THR A 125 19.50 3.66 3.82
C THR A 125 19.12 2.46 4.70
N ASP A 126 20.03 1.51 4.90
CA ASP A 126 19.80 0.34 5.78
C ASP A 126 19.53 0.76 7.24
N LYS A 127 20.26 1.77 7.73
CA LYS A 127 20.04 2.33 9.06
C LYS A 127 18.66 3.00 9.18
N ASP A 128 18.24 3.74 8.16
CA ASP A 128 16.92 4.38 8.12
C ASP A 128 15.80 3.33 8.09
N LEU A 129 15.91 2.31 7.25
CA LEU A 129 14.96 1.19 7.23
C LEU A 129 14.87 0.48 8.59
N THR A 130 16.02 0.27 9.24
CA THR A 130 16.06 -0.35 10.57
C THR A 130 15.31 0.50 11.61
N ALA A 131 15.44 1.82 11.54
CA ALA A 131 14.72 2.74 12.43
C ALA A 131 13.20 2.71 12.16
N GLU A 132 12.78 2.74 10.90
CA GLU A 132 11.37 2.66 10.50
C GLU A 132 10.72 1.35 10.94
N ILE A 133 11.39 0.21 10.72
CA ILE A 133 10.94 -1.11 11.20
C ILE A 133 10.78 -1.09 12.73
N GLY A 134 11.72 -0.46 13.44
CA GLY A 134 11.63 -0.28 14.89
C GLY A 134 10.39 0.51 15.32
N ASN A 135 10.05 1.58 14.59
CA ASN A 135 8.85 2.37 14.84
C ASN A 135 7.57 1.59 14.55
N ILE A 136 7.53 0.85 13.43
CA ILE A 136 6.39 -0.03 13.09
C ILE A 136 6.18 -1.07 14.18
N LYS A 137 7.24 -1.72 14.68
CA LYS A 137 7.14 -2.68 15.78
C LYS A 137 6.53 -2.06 17.05
N LYS A 138 6.93 -0.84 17.40
CA LYS A 138 6.35 -0.12 18.56
C LYS A 138 4.86 0.16 18.37
N ILE A 139 4.45 0.59 17.18
CA ILE A 139 3.02 0.83 16.85
C ILE A 139 2.23 -0.47 16.94
N LEU A 140 2.75 -1.57 16.39
CA LEU A 140 2.07 -2.87 16.40
C LEU A 140 1.92 -3.43 17.81
N ILE A 141 2.92 -3.27 18.68
CA ILE A 141 2.84 -3.70 20.10
C ILE A 141 1.81 -2.87 20.88
N SER A 142 1.60 -1.60 20.54
CA SER A 142 0.66 -0.73 21.27
C SER A 142 -0.82 -1.07 21.05
N ASN A 143 -1.16 -1.90 20.06
CA ASN A 143 -2.54 -2.21 19.71
C ASN A 143 -3.13 -3.43 20.47
N ASP A 144 -2.31 -4.27 21.11
CA ASP A 144 -2.84 -5.42 21.87
C ASP A 144 -3.42 -5.01 23.24
N LEU A 145 -2.86 -3.97 23.89
CA LEU A 145 -3.37 -3.43 25.15
C LEU A 145 -4.84 -2.97 25.05
N SER A 146 -5.21 -2.32 23.95
CA SER A 146 -6.59 -1.88 23.75
C SER A 146 -7.54 -3.02 23.43
N LEU A 147 -7.05 -4.13 22.87
CA LEU A 147 -7.85 -5.31 22.59
C LEU A 147 -8.16 -6.07 23.90
N ASP A 148 -7.18 -6.19 24.78
CA ASP A 148 -7.36 -6.78 26.11
C ASP A 148 -8.33 -5.95 26.98
N GLU A 149 -8.20 -4.62 26.99
CA GLU A 149 -9.12 -3.71 27.68
C GLU A 149 -10.55 -3.78 27.11
N LEU A 150 -10.69 -3.86 25.78
CA LEU A 150 -12.00 -4.06 25.14
C LEU A 150 -12.60 -5.42 25.49
N GLN A 151 -11.78 -6.47 25.61
CA GLN A 151 -12.23 -7.79 26.02
C GLN A 151 -12.74 -7.78 27.48
N GLU A 152 -12.07 -7.06 28.38
CA GLU A 152 -12.55 -6.86 29.76
C GLU A 152 -13.91 -6.17 29.80
N ILE A 153 -14.10 -5.11 28.99
CA ILE A 153 -15.39 -4.41 28.87
C ILE A 153 -16.48 -5.35 28.31
N VAL A 154 -16.16 -6.13 27.28
CA VAL A 154 -17.09 -7.10 26.68
C VAL A 154 -17.50 -8.15 27.70
N ASP A 155 -16.57 -8.67 28.49
CA ASP A 155 -16.84 -9.66 29.52
C ASP A 155 -17.67 -9.08 30.67
N PHE A 156 -17.41 -7.83 31.05
CA PHE A 156 -18.24 -7.09 32.01
C PHE A 156 -19.68 -6.89 31.51
N ILE A 157 -19.87 -6.53 30.24
CA ILE A 157 -21.21 -6.36 29.63
C ILE A 157 -21.97 -7.69 29.62
N LYS A 158 -21.31 -8.78 29.22
CA LYS A 158 -21.94 -10.12 29.22
C LYS A 158 -22.38 -10.51 30.62
N LYS A 159 -21.51 -10.36 31.61
CA LYS A 159 -21.85 -10.65 33.00
C LYS A 159 -23.00 -9.78 33.52
N SER A 160 -22.96 -8.48 33.23
CA SER A 160 -24.04 -7.57 33.61
C SER A 160 -25.38 -7.98 33.00
N ARG A 161 -25.40 -8.40 31.72
CA ARG A 161 -26.61 -8.91 31.07
C ARG A 161 -27.13 -10.16 31.77
N ASP A 162 -26.25 -11.13 32.05
CA ASP A 162 -26.63 -12.37 32.71
C ASP A 162 -27.18 -12.09 34.14
N ASP A 163 -26.61 -11.14 34.86
CA ASP A 163 -27.12 -10.67 36.16
C ASP A 163 -28.50 -10.01 36.04
N PHE A 164 -28.76 -9.21 34.99
CA PHE A 164 -30.08 -8.62 34.73
C PHE A 164 -31.13 -9.70 34.40
N GLU A 165 -30.80 -10.68 33.56
CA GLU A 165 -31.70 -11.80 33.24
C GLU A 165 -32.05 -12.60 34.50
N ALA A 166 -31.08 -12.81 35.39
CA ALA A 166 -31.31 -13.47 36.68
C ALA A 166 -32.23 -12.66 37.61
N LEU A 167 -32.08 -11.32 37.64
CA LEU A 167 -32.97 -10.43 38.39
C LEU A 167 -34.39 -10.43 37.83
N GLU A 168 -34.54 -10.38 36.50
CA GLU A 168 -35.85 -10.45 35.83
C GLU A 168 -36.57 -11.77 36.15
N ALA A 169 -35.86 -12.90 36.08
CA ALA A 169 -36.40 -14.20 36.51
C ALA A 169 -36.72 -14.26 38.02
N GLY A 170 -36.05 -13.43 38.83
CA GLY A 170 -36.27 -13.30 40.27
C GLY A 170 -37.52 -12.51 40.65
N LEU A 171 -37.99 -11.60 39.80
CA LEU A 171 -39.10 -10.67 40.04
C LEU A 171 -40.50 -11.26 39.77
N SER A 172 -40.60 -12.56 39.51
CA SER A 172 -41.90 -13.25 39.49
C SER A 172 -42.53 -13.18 40.89
N GLU A 173 -43.53 -12.29 41.04
CA GLU A 173 -44.39 -12.17 42.23
C GLU A 173 -45.15 -13.49 42.55
N ASP A 174 -45.05 -14.50 41.67
CA ASP A 174 -45.60 -15.84 41.87
C ASP A 174 -44.99 -16.57 43.08
N LYS A 175 -43.85 -16.10 43.60
CA LYS A 175 -43.17 -16.68 44.77
C LYS A 175 -43.69 -16.16 46.12
N VAL A 176 -44.47 -15.07 46.13
CA VAL A 176 -45.03 -14.51 47.36
C VAL A 176 -46.28 -15.31 47.74
N LYS A 177 -46.18 -16.08 48.83
CA LYS A 177 -47.32 -16.86 49.35
C LYS A 177 -48.32 -15.95 50.04
N LEU A 178 -49.56 -16.00 49.58
CA LEU A 178 -50.68 -15.40 50.29
C LEU A 178 -50.95 -16.19 51.57
N LEU A 179 -51.12 -15.48 52.69
CA LEU A 179 -51.24 -16.07 54.03
C LEU A 179 -52.69 -16.38 54.43
N HIS A 180 -53.66 -15.91 53.65
CA HIS A 180 -55.08 -15.97 53.97
C HIS A 180 -55.91 -16.38 52.76
N ASP A 181 -57.08 -16.95 53.04
CA ASP A 181 -58.13 -17.13 52.06
C ASP A 181 -58.92 -15.82 51.95
N TYR A 182 -58.98 -15.29 50.73
CA TYR A 182 -59.70 -14.05 50.42
C TYR A 182 -61.05 -14.41 49.81
N ASP A 183 -62.03 -14.74 50.64
CA ASP A 183 -63.36 -15.24 50.23
C ASP A 183 -64.12 -14.30 49.27
N GLY A 184 -63.77 -13.02 49.27
CA GLY A 184 -64.29 -12.03 48.33
C GLY A 184 -63.66 -12.09 46.94
N LEU A 185 -62.56 -12.79 46.76
CA LEU A 185 -61.81 -12.93 45.51
C LEU A 185 -61.92 -14.38 45.01
N ASN A 186 -61.69 -14.59 43.72
CA ASN A 186 -61.70 -15.92 43.13
C ASN A 186 -60.37 -16.65 43.43
N HIS A 187 -60.11 -16.90 44.72
CA HIS A 187 -58.98 -17.69 45.25
C HIS A 187 -57.65 -17.45 44.50
N PRO A 188 -57.08 -16.23 44.56
CA PRO A 188 -55.85 -15.91 43.86
C PRO A 188 -54.71 -16.83 44.35
N LYS A 189 -53.92 -17.39 43.42
CA LYS A 189 -52.87 -18.36 43.76
C LYS A 189 -51.55 -17.71 44.15
N ASN A 190 -51.37 -16.43 43.81
CA ASN A 190 -50.19 -15.65 44.10
C ASN A 190 -50.52 -14.15 44.21
N GLN A 191 -49.54 -13.35 44.65
CA GLN A 191 -49.72 -11.92 44.84
C GLN A 191 -50.12 -11.18 43.57
N GLN A 192 -49.61 -11.60 42.40
CA GLN A 192 -49.95 -10.99 41.12
C GLN A 192 -51.44 -11.15 40.79
N GLU A 193 -51.97 -12.36 40.96
CA GLU A 193 -53.38 -12.65 40.71
C GLU A 193 -54.29 -11.93 41.71
N PHE A 194 -53.87 -11.81 42.97
CA PHE A 194 -54.57 -11.04 43.99
C PHE A 194 -54.66 -9.55 43.59
N ASN A 195 -53.53 -8.94 43.22
CA ASN A 195 -53.46 -7.53 42.83
C ASN A 195 -54.37 -7.23 41.63
N ARG A 196 -54.36 -8.10 40.62
CA ARG A 196 -55.24 -7.99 39.45
C ARG A 196 -56.72 -8.05 39.84
N GLN A 197 -57.13 -9.03 40.63
CA GLN A 197 -58.53 -9.18 41.01
C GLN A 197 -59.05 -8.02 41.89
N ILE A 198 -58.20 -7.47 42.76
CA ILE A 198 -58.54 -6.28 43.54
C ILE A 198 -58.74 -5.06 42.64
N HIS A 199 -57.82 -4.84 41.69
CA HIS A 199 -57.92 -3.76 40.72
C HIS A 199 -59.25 -3.80 39.96
N ASP A 200 -59.61 -4.96 39.43
CA ASP A 200 -60.85 -5.12 38.65
C ASP A 200 -62.11 -4.84 39.48
N LYS A 201 -62.11 -5.26 40.77
CA LYS A 201 -63.21 -4.94 41.69
C LYS A 201 -63.32 -3.45 42.01
N VAL A 202 -62.19 -2.77 42.20
CA VAL A 202 -62.18 -1.33 42.46
C VAL A 202 -62.75 -0.58 41.26
N ILE A 203 -62.38 -0.97 40.04
CA ILE A 203 -62.96 -0.39 38.81
C ILE A 203 -64.46 -0.59 38.78
N LEU A 204 -64.95 -1.82 38.98
CA LEU A 204 -66.38 -2.12 38.95
C LEU A 204 -67.19 -1.27 39.95
N ILE A 205 -66.66 -1.10 41.16
CA ILE A 205 -67.30 -0.25 42.19
C ILE A 205 -67.30 1.22 41.76
N SER A 206 -66.20 1.70 41.18
CA SER A 206 -66.08 3.10 40.75
C SER A 206 -67.02 3.48 39.60
N GLU A 207 -67.37 2.52 38.74
CA GLU A 207 -68.24 2.73 37.58
C GLU A 207 -69.73 2.54 37.88
N THR A 208 -70.08 1.97 39.04
CA THR A 208 -71.48 1.72 39.42
C THR A 208 -72.19 3.02 39.84
N ARG A 209 -73.16 3.49 39.05
CA ARG A 209 -73.96 4.69 39.38
C ARG A 209 -74.82 4.48 40.63
N THR A 210 -74.71 5.38 41.60
CA THR A 210 -75.43 5.33 42.88
C THR A 210 -76.53 6.39 43.00
N SER A 211 -76.58 7.36 42.08
CA SER A 211 -77.62 8.39 42.04
C SER A 211 -77.82 8.96 40.64
N ALA A 212 -79.01 9.46 40.35
CA ALA A 212 -79.33 10.19 39.14
C ALA A 212 -80.18 11.42 39.48
N VAL A 213 -80.11 12.46 38.65
CA VAL A 213 -80.98 13.64 38.75
C VAL A 213 -81.64 13.87 37.41
N VAL A 214 -82.96 14.05 37.41
CA VAL A 214 -83.76 14.34 36.21
C VAL A 214 -84.61 15.57 36.50
N GLN A 215 -84.68 16.50 35.54
CA GLN A 215 -85.56 17.66 35.63
C GLN A 215 -86.89 17.40 34.94
N VAL A 216 -87.98 17.79 35.58
CA VAL A 216 -89.34 17.64 35.05
C VAL A 216 -90.14 18.92 35.28
N THR A 217 -91.05 19.25 34.37
CA THR A 217 -91.96 20.41 34.47
C THR A 217 -93.42 20.03 34.61
N GLU A 218 -93.75 18.77 34.34
CA GLU A 218 -95.10 18.18 34.43
C GLU A 218 -94.99 16.71 34.88
N SER A 219 -96.12 16.10 35.25
CA SER A 219 -96.17 14.67 35.57
C SER A 219 -95.70 13.85 34.37
N THR A 220 -94.71 12.98 34.57
CA THR A 220 -94.02 12.31 33.46
C THR A 220 -93.44 10.96 33.85
N ARG A 221 -93.07 10.16 32.84
CA ARG A 221 -92.41 8.86 32.96
C ARG A 221 -91.09 8.89 32.20
N PHE A 222 -90.02 8.44 32.82
CA PHE A 222 -88.69 8.41 32.21
C PHE A 222 -87.90 7.13 32.59
N PRO A 223 -86.85 6.78 31.82
CA PRO A 223 -86.06 5.57 32.10
C PRO A 223 -85.32 5.63 33.44
N ASN A 224 -85.35 4.53 34.19
CA ASN A 224 -84.57 4.37 35.41
C ASN A 224 -83.12 3.97 35.08
N THR A 225 -82.22 4.95 35.08
CA THR A 225 -80.80 4.74 34.77
C THR A 225 -79.99 4.05 35.89
N LEU A 226 -80.61 3.77 37.06
CA LEU A 226 -79.98 3.05 38.17
C LEU A 226 -80.32 1.55 38.17
N GLU A 227 -81.17 1.12 37.24
CA GLU A 227 -81.55 -0.26 36.93
C GLU A 227 -82.03 -1.08 38.16
N THR A 228 -82.69 -0.42 39.13
CA THR A 228 -83.23 -1.06 40.32
C THR A 228 -84.50 -0.36 40.83
N GLU A 229 -85.43 -1.12 41.40
CA GLU A 229 -86.63 -0.57 42.06
C GLU A 229 -86.35 -0.03 43.47
N HIS A 230 -85.22 -0.41 44.07
CA HIS A 230 -84.78 0.08 45.37
C HIS A 230 -84.17 1.47 45.23
N VAL A 231 -85.04 2.47 45.05
CA VAL A 231 -84.65 3.88 44.95
C VAL A 231 -85.42 4.73 45.94
N ILE A 232 -84.78 5.80 46.39
CA ILE A 232 -85.45 6.90 47.08
C ILE A 232 -85.57 8.06 46.09
N ILE A 233 -86.79 8.53 45.87
CA ILE A 233 -87.07 9.66 45.00
C ILE A 233 -87.35 10.89 45.86
N GLN A 234 -86.69 12.00 45.54
CA GLN A 234 -86.95 13.29 46.16
C GLN A 234 -87.18 14.36 45.11
N ALA A 235 -88.36 14.96 45.11
CA ALA A 235 -88.68 16.14 44.32
C ALA A 235 -88.32 17.43 45.06
N ARG A 236 -87.57 18.30 44.40
CA ARG A 236 -87.27 19.65 44.90
C ARG A 236 -87.48 20.69 43.81
N ASP A 237 -88.07 21.81 44.19
CA ASP A 237 -88.14 22.99 43.32
C ASP A 237 -86.72 23.38 42.87
N SER A 238 -86.50 23.56 41.56
CA SER A 238 -85.16 23.79 41.00
C SER A 238 -84.54 25.13 41.41
N VAL A 239 -85.35 26.11 41.83
CA VAL A 239 -84.89 27.46 42.18
C VAL A 239 -84.76 27.60 43.70
N THR A 240 -85.79 27.20 44.43
CA THR A 240 -85.88 27.39 45.89
C THR A 240 -85.35 26.19 46.69
N GLY A 241 -85.19 25.02 46.06
CA GLY A 241 -84.72 23.80 46.71
C GLY A 241 -85.71 23.18 47.71
N LYS A 242 -86.91 23.77 47.85
CA LYS A 242 -87.95 23.28 48.76
C LYS A 242 -88.43 21.91 48.30
N LYS A 243 -88.66 21.01 49.28
CA LYS A 243 -89.21 19.68 49.02
C LYS A 243 -90.64 19.83 48.51
N ILE A 244 -90.94 19.13 47.42
CA ILE A 244 -92.28 19.04 46.85
C ILE A 244 -92.80 17.63 47.12
N ASN A 245 -94.05 17.53 47.55
CA ASN A 245 -94.71 16.24 47.67
C ASN A 245 -95.19 15.82 46.28
N ILE A 246 -94.77 14.63 45.87
CA ILE A 246 -95.14 13.99 44.63
C ILE A 246 -95.68 12.60 44.96
N ASP A 247 -96.44 12.03 44.03
CA ASP A 247 -96.71 10.60 44.01
C ASP A 247 -95.74 9.95 43.03
N ASP A 248 -94.95 8.99 43.48
CA ASP A 248 -93.87 8.38 42.71
C ASP A 248 -93.99 6.87 42.65
N TYR A 249 -93.59 6.32 41.51
CA TYR A 249 -93.54 4.89 41.27
C TYR A 249 -92.28 4.53 40.50
N ALA A 250 -91.48 3.61 41.04
CA ALA A 250 -90.23 3.17 40.45
C ALA A 250 -90.23 1.65 40.22
N THR A 251 -89.77 1.25 39.04
CA THR A 251 -89.37 -0.12 38.73
C THR A 251 -87.90 -0.13 38.35
N ASN A 252 -87.32 -1.31 38.10
CA ASN A 252 -85.96 -1.42 37.58
C ASN A 252 -85.75 -0.74 36.21
N GLN A 253 -86.80 -0.44 35.44
CA GLN A 253 -86.66 0.11 34.08
C GLN A 253 -87.18 1.55 33.95
N ILE A 254 -88.18 1.93 34.74
CA ILE A 254 -88.85 3.23 34.60
C ILE A 254 -89.10 3.88 35.96
N ILE A 255 -89.14 5.20 35.96
CA ILE A 255 -89.62 6.02 37.08
C ILE A 255 -90.74 6.90 36.57
N GLU A 256 -91.81 6.94 37.33
CA GLU A 256 -93.00 7.76 37.10
C GLU A 256 -93.16 8.72 38.27
N VAL A 257 -93.36 9.99 37.94
CA VAL A 257 -93.56 11.06 38.92
C VAL A 257 -94.83 11.82 38.57
N ASN A 258 -95.76 11.85 39.51
CA ASN A 258 -97.03 12.57 39.42
C ASN A 258 -97.04 13.76 40.38
N LEU A 259 -97.23 14.95 39.82
CA LEU A 259 -97.27 16.20 40.57
C LEU A 259 -98.68 16.39 41.16
N LEU A 260 -98.75 16.62 42.46
CA LEU A 260 -100.01 16.75 43.22
C LEU A 260 -100.63 18.17 43.14
N GLY A 261 -100.00 19.09 42.41
CA GLY A 261 -100.45 20.47 42.22
C GLY A 261 -99.69 21.17 41.10
N GLY A 262 -100.14 22.37 40.71
CA GLY A 262 -99.46 23.20 39.71
C GLY A 262 -98.09 23.66 40.22
N VAL A 263 -97.08 23.60 39.35
CA VAL A 263 -95.71 24.02 39.66
C VAL A 263 -95.33 25.22 38.81
N GLU A 264 -94.73 26.22 39.44
CA GLU A 264 -94.26 27.44 38.73
C GLU A 264 -92.86 27.27 38.15
N ASN A 265 -92.02 26.43 38.75
CA ASN A 265 -90.64 26.17 38.32
C ASN A 265 -90.43 24.68 37.98
N PRO A 266 -89.41 24.34 37.18
CA PRO A 266 -88.98 22.95 37.00
C PRO A 266 -88.62 22.30 38.34
N ILE A 267 -88.82 20.99 38.44
CA ILE A 267 -88.53 20.18 39.63
C ILE A 267 -87.32 19.30 39.34
N ASN A 268 -86.33 19.32 40.23
CA ASN A 268 -85.25 18.35 40.27
C ASN A 268 -85.73 17.09 40.98
N ILE A 269 -85.80 15.99 40.26
CA ILE A 269 -86.05 14.65 40.78
C ILE A 269 -84.70 14.02 41.07
N LEU A 270 -84.33 13.97 42.35
CA LEU A 270 -83.15 13.25 42.82
C LEU A 270 -83.54 11.79 43.09
N ILE A 271 -82.83 10.88 42.43
CA ILE A 271 -83.04 9.44 42.53
C ILE A 271 -81.79 8.87 43.16
N LEU A 272 -81.94 8.23 44.32
CA LEU A 272 -80.83 7.64 45.07
C LEU A 272 -81.01 6.13 45.07
N LYS A 273 -80.02 5.39 44.58
CA LYS A 273 -80.00 3.93 44.68
C LYS A 273 -79.79 3.54 46.14
N VAL A 274 -80.71 2.77 46.70
CA VAL A 274 -80.55 2.18 48.02
C VAL A 274 -80.21 0.70 47.89
N LYS A 275 -79.44 0.19 48.84
CA LYS A 275 -79.18 -1.24 48.90
C LYS A 275 -80.48 -1.94 49.32
N PRO A 276 -80.84 -3.08 48.70
CA PRO A 276 -81.88 -3.95 49.23
C PRO A 276 -81.59 -4.39 50.67
#